data_AF-A0A351G414-F1
#
_entry.id   AF-A0A351G414-F1
#
_cell.length_a   1.000
_cell.length_b   1.000
_cell.length_c   1.000
_cell.angle_alpha   90.00
_cell.angle_beta   90.00
_cell.angle_gamma   90.00
#
_symmetry.space_group_name_H-M   'P 1'
#
loop_
_entity.id
_entity.type
_entity.pdbx_description
1 polymer ?
#
loop_
_entity_poly.entity_id
_entity_poly.type
_entity_poly.pdbx_seq_one_letter_code
_entity_poly.pdbx_strand_id
1 'polypeptide(L)'
;FTAVITGQIGLVLLFLQYRRQPRVAYLVGMAVLGLLLQTIQPFAPLIPFILLAGILLGDWVTTKSFPKKDTIAVGLVGLAQLPLLAYNYWVISSDPFWQVFASQALTPSPHLFYLFLGFFWFWLLLLPGLLRPKIFFTPKRIGLLVWVIMALLLAYVPWQMQRRILFYYTLPLAILSGLVIRDQLSPWLSNRLRLKKEHKNILLVPLIVLVGFTNLYIIFVHTNYQLPAFQMHYYHPVSIARAISWLEQHTDPDAVLLSTPDTALLAAVQGGQMVFVAHPDETVHYSKRVSQVKDFFNNQISLSEMEPANLEWVFYGPYEQALGPDFQPPPNLRLAYQQDGITIYAISGAP
;
A
#
# COMPACT_ATOMS: atom_id res chain seq x y z
N PHE A 1 -2.87 5.06 -6.15
CA PHE A 1 -3.72 5.00 -4.94
C PHE A 1 -5.03 5.79 -5.06
N THR A 2 -5.02 7.08 -5.38
CA THR A 2 -6.24 7.90 -5.52
C THR A 2 -7.27 7.31 -6.47
N ALA A 3 -6.82 6.76 -7.60
CA ALA A 3 -7.69 6.08 -8.57
C ALA A 3 -8.44 4.88 -7.97
N VAL A 4 -7.77 4.05 -7.15
CA VAL A 4 -8.38 2.87 -6.50
C VAL A 4 -9.47 3.30 -5.53
N ILE A 5 -9.18 4.27 -4.65
CA ILE A 5 -10.16 4.77 -3.68
C ILE A 5 -11.35 5.42 -4.41
N THR A 6 -11.07 6.24 -5.42
CA THR A 6 -12.12 6.90 -6.23
C THR A 6 -12.99 5.87 -6.94
N GLY A 7 -12.40 4.83 -7.52
CA GLY A 7 -13.14 3.76 -8.16
C GLY A 7 -13.98 2.95 -7.17
N GLN A 8 -13.47 2.64 -5.97
CA GLN A 8 -14.26 1.96 -4.94
C GLN A 8 -15.46 2.80 -4.49
N ILE A 9 -15.26 4.11 -4.27
CA ILE A 9 -16.35 5.04 -3.94
C ILE A 9 -17.36 5.09 -5.10
N GLY A 10 -16.89 5.22 -6.34
CA GLY A 10 -17.72 5.22 -7.54
C GLY A 10 -18.59 3.96 -7.63
N LEU A 11 -18.03 2.79 -7.35
CA LEU A 11 -18.76 1.52 -7.37
C LEU A 11 -19.91 1.52 -6.34
N VAL A 12 -19.63 1.97 -5.11
CA VAL A 12 -20.65 2.10 -4.06
C VAL A 12 -21.72 3.13 -4.45
N LEU A 13 -21.33 4.28 -5.02
CA LEU A 13 -22.27 5.32 -5.45
C LEU A 13 -23.18 4.82 -6.57
N LEU A 14 -22.65 4.09 -7.55
CA LEU A 14 -23.44 3.49 -8.64
C LEU A 14 -24.46 2.49 -8.08
N PHE A 15 -24.09 1.67 -7.10
CA PHE A 15 -25.04 0.79 -6.41
C PHE A 15 -26.15 1.58 -5.70
N LEU A 16 -25.80 2.66 -4.99
CA LEU A 16 -26.78 3.51 -4.33
C LEU A 16 -27.71 4.22 -5.33
N GLN A 17 -27.22 4.60 -6.50
CA GLN A 17 -28.06 5.16 -7.57
C GLN A 17 -28.94 4.10 -8.22
N TYR A 18 -28.43 2.87 -8.42
CA TYR A 18 -29.23 1.73 -8.86
C TYR A 18 -30.42 1.48 -7.92
N ARG A 19 -30.22 1.54 -6.60
CA ARG A 19 -31.32 1.39 -5.63
C ARG A 19 -32.37 2.50 -5.71
N ARG A 20 -31.95 3.72 -6.10
CA ARG A 20 -32.88 4.83 -6.32
C ARG A 20 -33.61 4.73 -7.66
N GLN A 21 -32.90 4.31 -8.69
CA GLN A 21 -33.37 4.20 -10.07
C GLN A 21 -32.77 2.93 -10.70
N PRO A 22 -33.52 1.82 -10.78
CA PRO A 22 -33.00 0.52 -11.18
C PRO A 22 -32.73 0.45 -12.69
N ARG A 23 -31.68 1.13 -13.14
CA ARG A 23 -31.21 1.16 -14.53
C ARG A 23 -30.02 0.21 -14.68
N VAL A 24 -30.04 -0.61 -15.72
CA VAL A 24 -28.96 -1.56 -16.05
C VAL A 24 -27.62 -0.84 -16.26
N ALA A 25 -27.65 0.39 -16.77
CA ALA A 25 -26.46 1.22 -16.95
C ALA A 25 -25.61 1.36 -15.66
N TYR A 26 -26.23 1.44 -14.48
CA TYR A 26 -25.48 1.52 -13.22
C TYR A 26 -24.79 0.19 -12.87
N LEU A 27 -25.41 -0.96 -13.17
CA LEU A 27 -24.80 -2.28 -12.96
C LEU A 27 -23.65 -2.51 -13.93
N VAL A 28 -23.81 -2.11 -15.19
CA VAL A 28 -22.72 -2.13 -16.18
C VAL A 28 -21.57 -1.24 -15.71
N GLY A 29 -21.87 -0.02 -15.25
CA GLY A 29 -20.86 0.87 -14.68
C GLY A 29 -20.13 0.25 -13.49
N MET A 30 -20.84 -0.42 -12.58
CA MET A 30 -20.22 -1.15 -11.46
C MET A 30 -19.29 -2.27 -11.95
N ALA A 31 -19.72 -3.04 -12.95
CA ALA A 31 -18.96 -4.16 -13.49
C ALA A 31 -17.67 -3.69 -14.17
N VAL A 32 -17.77 -2.66 -15.02
CA VAL A 32 -16.61 -2.04 -15.70
C VAL A 32 -15.65 -1.45 -14.67
N LEU A 33 -16.16 -0.70 -13.69
CA LEU A 33 -15.31 -0.09 -12.67
C LEU A 33 -14.62 -1.14 -11.79
N GLY A 34 -15.32 -2.23 -11.47
CA GLY A 34 -14.73 -3.39 -10.81
C GLY A 34 -13.56 -3.98 -11.62
N LEU A 35 -13.75 -4.21 -12.92
CA LEU A 35 -12.70 -4.74 -13.79
C LEU A 35 -11.51 -3.80 -13.89
N LEU A 36 -11.73 -2.49 -14.05
CA LEU A 36 -10.67 -1.49 -14.05
C LEU A 36 -9.90 -1.48 -12.72
N LEU A 37 -10.60 -1.60 -11.59
CA LEU A 37 -9.94 -1.70 -10.29
C LEU A 37 -9.03 -2.93 -10.18
N GLN A 38 -9.44 -4.07 -10.75
CA GLN A 38 -8.61 -5.28 -10.75
C GLN A 38 -7.31 -5.11 -11.54
N THR A 39 -7.30 -4.32 -12.61
CA THR A 39 -6.08 -4.05 -13.40
C THR A 39 -5.02 -3.29 -12.60
N ILE A 40 -5.46 -2.46 -11.64
CA ILE A 40 -4.56 -1.74 -10.74
C ILE A 40 -4.19 -2.62 -9.54
N GLN A 41 -5.18 -3.30 -8.98
CA GLN A 41 -5.03 -4.11 -7.78
C GLN A 41 -6.08 -5.23 -7.79
N PRO A 42 -5.70 -6.49 -8.05
CA PRO A 42 -6.64 -7.59 -8.31
C PRO A 42 -7.74 -7.75 -7.26
N PHE A 43 -7.42 -7.53 -5.98
CA PHE A 43 -8.36 -7.66 -4.86
C PHE A 43 -9.12 -6.38 -4.50
N ALA A 44 -8.88 -5.25 -5.17
CA ALA A 44 -9.50 -3.96 -4.82
C ALA A 44 -11.04 -3.97 -4.85
N PRO A 45 -11.73 -4.68 -5.76
CA PRO A 45 -13.20 -4.76 -5.74
C PRO A 45 -13.75 -5.51 -4.52
N LEU A 46 -12.98 -6.37 -3.87
CA LEU A 46 -13.44 -7.19 -2.74
C LEU A 46 -14.05 -6.32 -1.62
N ILE A 47 -13.42 -5.20 -1.32
CA ILE A 47 -13.82 -4.29 -0.24
C ILE A 47 -15.20 -3.66 -0.46
N PRO A 48 -15.49 -2.98 -1.60
CA PRO A 48 -16.83 -2.48 -1.83
C PRO A 48 -17.86 -3.61 -1.91
N PHE A 49 -17.54 -4.79 -2.45
CA PHE A 49 -18.47 -5.93 -2.43
C PHE A 49 -18.80 -6.40 -1.00
N ILE A 50 -17.83 -6.42 -0.08
CA ILE A 50 -18.07 -6.69 1.35
C ILE A 50 -19.03 -5.65 1.94
N LEU A 51 -18.82 -4.37 1.66
CA LEU A 51 -19.73 -3.30 2.10
C LEU A 51 -21.14 -3.51 1.53
N LEU A 52 -21.27 -3.79 0.23
CA LEU A 52 -22.57 -4.03 -0.41
C LEU A 52 -23.27 -5.25 0.19
N ALA A 53 -22.55 -6.36 0.37
CA ALA A 53 -23.08 -7.56 1.03
C ALA A 53 -23.57 -7.26 2.46
N GLY A 54 -22.81 -6.46 3.21
CA GLY A 54 -23.21 -6.02 4.55
C GLY A 54 -24.43 -5.08 4.54
N ILE A 55 -24.58 -4.23 3.53
CA ILE A 55 -25.79 -3.40 3.35
C ILE A 55 -27.01 -4.30 3.11
N LEU A 56 -26.89 -5.30 2.23
CA LEU A 56 -27.96 -6.25 1.93
C LEU A 56 -28.32 -7.12 3.14
N LEU A 57 -27.32 -7.57 3.90
CA LEU A 57 -27.52 -8.23 5.19
C LEU A 57 -28.28 -7.31 6.14
N GLY A 58 -27.90 -6.04 6.19
CA GLY A 58 -28.56 -5.06 7.02
C GLY A 58 -30.01 -4.80 6.61
N ASP A 59 -30.31 -4.74 5.31
CA ASP A 59 -31.68 -4.68 4.80
C ASP A 59 -32.49 -5.90 5.29
N TRP A 60 -31.94 -7.11 5.15
CA TRP A 60 -32.60 -8.33 5.60
C TRP A 60 -32.84 -8.35 7.12
N VAL A 61 -31.83 -7.99 7.92
CA VAL A 61 -31.92 -8.00 9.39
C VAL A 61 -32.91 -6.96 9.92
N THR A 62 -32.92 -5.76 9.34
CA THR A 62 -33.72 -4.61 9.81
C THR A 62 -35.15 -4.63 9.29
N THR A 63 -35.37 -5.03 8.04
CA THR A 63 -36.70 -5.05 7.42
C THR A 63 -37.38 -6.41 7.51
N LYS A 64 -36.65 -7.47 7.91
CA LYS A 64 -37.09 -8.87 7.88
C LYS A 64 -37.49 -9.38 6.50
N SER A 65 -37.15 -8.65 5.44
CA SER A 65 -37.39 -9.01 4.05
C SER A 65 -36.07 -9.13 3.30
N PHE A 66 -35.85 -10.24 2.62
CA PHE A 66 -34.63 -10.46 1.86
C PHE A 66 -34.61 -9.58 0.59
N PRO A 67 -33.56 -8.76 0.35
CA PRO A 67 -33.49 -7.85 -0.80
C PRO A 67 -33.13 -8.60 -2.09
N LYS A 68 -33.98 -9.53 -2.53
CA LYS A 68 -33.69 -10.48 -3.63
C LYS A 68 -33.18 -9.82 -4.90
N LYS A 69 -33.82 -8.72 -5.34
CA LYS A 69 -33.45 -8.00 -6.58
C LYS A 69 -32.03 -7.41 -6.49
N ASP A 70 -31.71 -6.77 -5.36
CA ASP A 70 -30.40 -6.14 -5.17
C ASP A 70 -29.31 -7.20 -4.98
N THR A 71 -29.62 -8.31 -4.30
CA THR A 71 -28.70 -9.45 -4.17
C THR A 71 -28.36 -10.08 -5.52
N ILE A 72 -29.37 -10.30 -6.38
CA ILE A 72 -29.14 -10.82 -7.74
C ILE A 72 -28.29 -9.82 -8.54
N ALA A 73 -28.60 -8.52 -8.47
CA ALA A 73 -27.86 -7.50 -9.19
C ALA A 73 -26.37 -7.44 -8.77
N VAL A 74 -26.09 -7.38 -7.47
CA VAL A 74 -24.71 -7.41 -6.93
C VAL A 74 -24.02 -8.73 -7.28
N GLY A 75 -24.75 -9.85 -7.22
CA GLY A 75 -24.25 -11.17 -7.61
C GLY A 75 -23.81 -11.22 -9.07
N LEU A 76 -24.61 -10.69 -10.01
CA LEU A 76 -24.27 -10.62 -11.43
C LEU A 76 -23.03 -9.75 -11.68
N VAL A 77 -22.94 -8.58 -11.02
CA VAL A 77 -21.75 -7.72 -11.12
C VAL A 77 -20.52 -8.46 -10.57
N GLY A 78 -20.67 -9.19 -9.46
CA GLY A 78 -19.62 -10.02 -8.87
C GLY A 78 -19.18 -11.16 -9.79
N LEU A 79 -20.11 -11.85 -10.44
CA LEU A 79 -19.81 -12.90 -11.43
C LEU A 79 -19.02 -12.34 -12.61
N ALA A 80 -19.35 -11.12 -13.07
CA ALA A 80 -18.62 -10.45 -14.13
C ALA A 80 -17.15 -10.14 -13.76
N GLN A 81 -16.80 -10.16 -12.46
CA GLN A 81 -15.42 -9.97 -12.00
C GLN A 81 -14.56 -11.24 -12.09
N LEU A 82 -15.19 -12.42 -12.08
CA LEU A 82 -14.50 -13.70 -11.95
C LEU A 82 -13.52 -14.03 -13.08
N PRO A 83 -13.81 -13.74 -14.37
CA PRO A 83 -12.88 -14.09 -15.45
C PRO A 83 -11.49 -13.45 -15.28
N LEU A 84 -11.44 -12.16 -14.94
CA LEU A 84 -10.18 -11.46 -14.74
C LEU A 84 -9.47 -11.88 -13.44
N LEU A 85 -10.23 -12.14 -12.37
CA LEU A 85 -9.67 -12.70 -11.14
C LEU A 85 -9.03 -14.08 -11.38
N ALA A 86 -9.72 -14.95 -12.12
CA ALA A 86 -9.23 -16.28 -12.47
C ALA A 86 -8.00 -16.21 -13.36
N TYR A 87 -7.98 -15.31 -14.35
CA TYR A 87 -6.82 -15.07 -15.20
C TYR A 87 -5.61 -14.60 -14.37
N ASN A 88 -5.78 -13.59 -13.51
CA ASN A 88 -4.69 -13.11 -12.65
C ASN A 88 -4.16 -14.20 -11.72
N TYR A 89 -5.05 -15.01 -11.13
CA TYR A 89 -4.65 -16.15 -10.32
C TYR A 89 -3.87 -17.18 -11.15
N TRP A 90 -4.31 -17.47 -12.37
CA TRP A 90 -3.63 -18.41 -13.26
C TRP A 90 -2.23 -17.92 -13.64
N VAL A 91 -2.06 -16.64 -14.01
CA VAL A 91 -0.75 -16.04 -14.32
C VAL A 91 0.19 -16.15 -13.12
N ILE A 92 -0.26 -15.71 -11.94
CA ILE A 92 0.58 -15.71 -10.72
C ILE A 92 0.97 -17.14 -10.29
N SER A 93 0.07 -18.11 -10.52
CA SER A 93 0.30 -19.50 -10.12
C SER A 93 1.02 -20.35 -11.17
N SER A 94 1.08 -19.93 -12.43
CA SER A 94 1.67 -20.73 -13.52
C SER A 94 3.05 -20.24 -13.94
N ASP A 95 3.33 -18.96 -13.79
CA ASP A 95 4.60 -18.36 -14.20
C ASP A 95 5.66 -18.45 -13.08
N PRO A 96 6.86 -19.03 -13.32
CA PRO A 96 7.89 -19.18 -12.29
C PRO A 96 8.37 -17.87 -11.67
N PHE A 97 8.46 -16.79 -12.46
CA PHE A 97 8.87 -15.48 -11.96
C PHE A 97 7.82 -14.96 -10.97
N TRP A 98 6.54 -15.01 -11.34
CA TRP A 98 5.46 -14.55 -10.47
C TRP A 98 5.29 -15.41 -9.22
N GLN A 99 5.55 -16.73 -9.29
CA GLN A 99 5.55 -17.58 -8.10
C GLN A 99 6.60 -17.15 -7.08
N VAL A 100 7.85 -16.92 -7.52
CA VAL A 100 8.91 -16.47 -6.61
C VAL A 100 8.57 -15.09 -6.06
N PHE A 101 8.22 -14.14 -6.93
CA PHE A 101 7.80 -12.79 -6.56
C PHE A 101 6.68 -12.80 -5.48
N ALA A 102 5.63 -13.57 -5.70
CA ALA A 102 4.50 -13.67 -4.78
C ALA A 102 4.88 -14.34 -3.45
N SER A 103 5.77 -15.35 -3.48
CA SER A 103 6.23 -16.06 -2.29
C SER A 103 7.12 -15.22 -1.38
N GLN A 104 7.87 -14.26 -1.93
CA GLN A 104 8.75 -13.37 -1.16
C GLN A 104 8.05 -12.09 -0.68
N ALA A 105 7.08 -11.57 -1.44
CA ALA A 105 6.37 -10.31 -1.15
C ALA A 105 5.28 -10.48 -0.05
N LEU A 106 5.66 -11.09 1.07
CA LEU A 106 4.77 -11.38 2.19
C LEU A 106 4.46 -10.10 2.96
N THR A 107 3.18 -9.85 3.19
CA THR A 107 2.71 -8.70 3.98
C THR A 107 1.93 -9.18 5.20
N PRO A 108 2.58 -9.85 6.17
CA PRO A 108 1.89 -10.36 7.35
C PRO A 108 1.26 -9.21 8.15
N SER A 109 0.07 -9.46 8.68
CA SER A 109 -0.55 -8.50 9.59
C SER A 109 0.26 -8.38 10.88
N PRO A 110 0.32 -7.19 11.48
CA PRO A 110 0.96 -7.03 12.78
C PRO A 110 0.22 -7.86 13.84
N HIS A 111 0.88 -8.14 14.97
CA HIS A 111 0.21 -8.77 16.10
C HIS A 111 -1.04 -7.96 16.53
N LEU A 112 -2.11 -8.64 16.93
CA LEU A 112 -3.40 -8.03 17.29
C LEU A 112 -3.28 -6.89 18.30
N PHE A 113 -2.32 -7.01 19.23
CA PHE A 113 -2.02 -5.95 20.20
C PHE A 113 -1.60 -4.64 19.52
N TYR A 114 -0.66 -4.70 18.57
CA TYR A 114 -0.20 -3.50 17.83
C TYR A 114 -1.29 -2.96 16.92
N LEU A 115 -2.13 -3.84 16.36
CA LEU A 115 -3.31 -3.40 15.61
C LEU A 115 -4.28 -2.62 16.52
N PHE A 116 -4.59 -3.15 17.70
CA PHE A 116 -5.46 -2.49 18.66
C PHE A 116 -4.89 -1.13 19.09
N LEU A 117 -3.58 -1.05 19.38
CA LEU A 117 -2.91 0.20 19.72
C LEU A 117 -2.95 1.20 18.55
N GLY A 118 -2.66 0.76 17.32
CA GLY A 118 -2.68 1.62 16.14
C GLY A 118 -4.06 2.22 15.85
N PHE A 119 -5.13 1.49 16.18
CA PHE A 119 -6.52 1.95 16.03
C PHE A 119 -7.18 2.33 17.37
N PHE A 120 -6.40 2.52 18.44
CA PHE A 120 -6.90 2.68 19.82
C PHE A 120 -7.96 3.78 19.94
N TRP A 121 -7.68 4.95 19.35
CA TRP A 121 -8.59 6.09 19.42
C TRP A 121 -9.93 5.82 18.70
N PHE A 122 -9.91 5.11 17.57
CA PHE A 122 -11.15 4.71 16.91
C PHE A 122 -11.95 3.76 17.79
N TRP A 123 -11.31 2.76 18.40
CA TRP A 123 -11.96 1.82 19.32
C TRP A 123 -12.57 2.53 20.52
N LEU A 124 -11.80 3.41 21.17
CA LEU A 124 -12.25 4.20 22.32
C LEU A 124 -13.50 5.02 21.97
N LEU A 125 -13.50 5.69 20.82
CA LEU A 125 -14.62 6.49 20.34
C LEU A 125 -15.83 5.65 19.90
N LEU A 126 -15.61 4.39 19.52
CA LEU A 126 -16.67 3.45 19.17
C LEU A 126 -17.34 2.81 20.39
N LEU A 127 -16.66 2.74 21.54
CA LEU A 127 -17.17 2.07 22.75
C LEU A 127 -18.61 2.47 23.13
N PRO A 128 -19.01 3.76 23.16
CA PRO A 128 -20.39 4.12 23.49
C PRO A 128 -21.40 3.53 22.49
N GLY A 129 -21.02 3.46 21.21
CA GLY A 129 -21.81 2.81 20.18
C GLY A 129 -21.96 1.32 20.41
N LEU A 130 -20.89 0.63 20.83
CA LEU A 130 -20.91 -0.79 21.16
C LEU A 130 -21.79 -1.09 22.39
N LEU A 131 -21.78 -0.21 23.39
CA LEU A 131 -22.66 -0.30 24.57
C LEU A 131 -24.14 -0.01 24.24
N ARG A 132 -24.41 0.71 23.15
CA ARG A 132 -25.77 1.05 22.68
C ARG A 132 -25.91 0.72 21.20
N PRO A 133 -25.92 -0.58 20.84
CA PRO A 133 -25.70 -1.02 19.47
C PRO A 133 -26.85 -0.65 18.53
N LYS A 134 -28.03 -0.26 19.05
CA LYS A 134 -29.18 0.25 18.28
C LYS A 134 -28.80 1.33 17.27
N ILE A 135 -27.77 2.13 17.57
CA ILE A 135 -27.24 3.12 16.63
C ILE A 135 -26.79 2.50 15.30
N PHE A 136 -26.32 1.26 15.30
CA PHE A 136 -25.81 0.59 14.11
C PHE A 136 -26.87 -0.17 13.31
N PHE A 137 -28.10 -0.30 13.81
CA PHE A 137 -29.19 -1.06 13.16
C PHE A 137 -29.87 -0.27 12.03
N THR A 138 -29.08 0.15 11.05
CA THR A 138 -29.55 0.59 9.74
C THR A 138 -28.75 -0.16 8.68
N PRO A 139 -29.32 -0.44 7.48
CA PRO A 139 -28.63 -1.22 6.45
C PRO A 139 -27.21 -0.71 6.16
N LYS A 140 -27.06 0.59 5.98
CA LYS A 140 -25.74 1.24 5.72
C LYS A 140 -24.74 1.07 6.85
N ARG A 141 -25.19 1.20 8.11
CA ARG A 141 -24.31 1.09 9.28
C ARG A 141 -23.92 -0.36 9.55
N ILE A 142 -24.82 -1.32 9.31
CA ILE A 142 -24.50 -2.75 9.32
C ILE A 142 -23.47 -3.06 8.23
N GLY A 143 -23.61 -2.49 7.03
CA GLY A 143 -22.60 -2.57 5.97
C GLY A 143 -21.21 -2.15 6.42
N LEU A 144 -21.10 -1.02 7.12
CA LEU A 144 -19.83 -0.55 7.68
C LEU A 144 -19.27 -1.48 8.77
N LEU A 145 -20.14 -2.04 9.64
CA LEU A 145 -19.71 -3.02 10.64
C LEU A 145 -19.20 -4.32 10.00
N VAL A 146 -19.91 -4.82 8.99
CA VAL A 146 -19.49 -6.00 8.21
C VAL A 146 -18.16 -5.72 7.53
N TRP A 147 -17.96 -4.52 6.98
CA TRP A 147 -16.66 -4.12 6.45
C TRP A 147 -15.56 -4.20 7.52
N VAL A 148 -15.74 -3.59 8.69
CA VAL A 148 -14.75 -3.68 9.79
C VAL A 148 -14.46 -5.14 10.13
N ILE A 149 -15.48 -5.96 10.38
CA ILE A 149 -15.31 -7.35 10.79
C ILE A 149 -14.59 -8.16 9.70
N MET A 150 -15.05 -8.07 8.45
CA MET A 150 -14.48 -8.83 7.35
C MET A 150 -13.07 -8.38 6.98
N ALA A 151 -12.78 -7.08 7.06
CA ALA A 151 -11.42 -6.58 6.86
C ALA A 151 -10.48 -7.11 7.94
N LEU A 152 -10.93 -7.19 9.21
CA LEU A 152 -10.16 -7.81 10.27
C LEU A 152 -9.97 -9.32 10.02
N LEU A 153 -11.01 -10.06 9.67
CA LEU A 153 -10.89 -11.49 9.36
C LEU A 153 -9.92 -11.75 8.21
N LEU A 154 -10.08 -11.04 7.10
CA LEU A 154 -9.20 -11.16 5.92
C LEU A 154 -7.77 -10.70 6.22
N ALA A 155 -7.56 -9.79 7.15
CA ALA A 155 -6.23 -9.40 7.60
C ALA A 155 -5.50 -10.53 8.34
N TYR A 156 -6.19 -11.56 8.84
CA TYR A 156 -5.55 -12.67 9.58
C TYR A 156 -5.78 -14.05 8.98
N VAL A 157 -6.50 -14.16 7.86
CA VAL A 157 -6.55 -15.40 7.05
C VAL A 157 -5.15 -15.69 6.47
N PRO A 158 -4.71 -16.96 6.36
CA PRO A 158 -3.40 -17.32 5.83
C PRO A 158 -3.31 -17.11 4.31
N TRP A 159 -3.06 -15.87 3.89
CA TRP A 159 -2.79 -15.48 2.50
C TRP A 159 -1.74 -14.36 2.45
N GLN A 160 -1.14 -14.12 1.28
CA GLN A 160 0.03 -13.23 1.15
C GLN A 160 -0.27 -11.74 1.37
N MET A 161 -1.56 -11.34 1.29
CA MET A 161 -2.01 -9.94 1.25
C MET A 161 -2.67 -9.44 2.54
N GLN A 162 -2.42 -10.11 3.67
CA GLN A 162 -3.00 -9.81 4.99
C GLN A 162 -3.02 -8.30 5.33
N ARG A 163 -1.85 -7.68 5.45
CA ARG A 163 -1.70 -6.29 5.88
C ARG A 163 -2.25 -5.29 4.85
N ARG A 164 -2.33 -5.68 3.56
CA ARG A 164 -2.86 -4.80 2.51
C ARG A 164 -4.35 -4.51 2.66
N ILE A 165 -5.12 -5.41 3.29
CA ILE A 165 -6.53 -5.16 3.60
C ILE A 165 -6.70 -4.08 4.65
N LEU A 166 -5.76 -3.98 5.61
CA LEU A 166 -5.80 -2.98 6.67
C LEU A 166 -5.73 -1.55 6.13
N PHE A 167 -5.23 -1.34 4.91
CA PHE A 167 -5.29 -0.07 4.22
C PHE A 167 -6.73 0.50 4.14
N TYR A 168 -7.72 -0.38 3.98
CA TYR A 168 -9.13 0.00 3.86
C TYR A 168 -9.87 -0.01 5.21
N TYR A 169 -9.18 -0.32 6.30
CA TYR A 169 -9.78 -0.51 7.62
C TYR A 169 -10.10 0.80 8.34
N THR A 170 -9.25 1.81 8.15
CA THR A 170 -9.39 3.13 8.79
C THR A 170 -10.68 3.83 8.42
N LEU A 171 -11.11 3.70 7.16
CA LEU A 171 -12.27 4.43 6.62
C LEU A 171 -13.60 4.06 7.31
N PRO A 172 -14.04 2.78 7.36
CA PRO A 172 -15.28 2.42 8.03
C PRO A 172 -15.21 2.69 9.54
N LEU A 173 -14.05 2.51 10.18
CA LEU A 173 -13.85 2.87 11.58
C LEU A 173 -14.08 4.36 11.81
N ALA A 174 -13.44 5.23 11.02
CA ALA A 174 -13.59 6.68 11.13
C ALA A 174 -15.05 7.12 10.94
N ILE A 175 -15.76 6.55 9.95
CA ILE A 175 -17.18 6.82 9.73
C ILE A 175 -18.01 6.39 10.93
N LEU A 176 -17.81 5.17 11.44
CA LEU A 176 -18.55 4.66 12.60
C LEU A 176 -18.26 5.48 13.87
N SER A 177 -16.99 5.84 14.13
CA SER A 177 -16.61 6.69 15.26
C SER A 177 -17.26 8.07 15.14
N GLY A 178 -17.24 8.68 13.96
CA GLY A 178 -17.89 9.97 13.70
C GLY A 178 -19.41 9.91 13.92
N LEU A 179 -20.06 8.81 13.53
CA LEU A 179 -21.48 8.58 13.79
C LEU A 179 -21.77 8.47 15.29
N VAL A 180 -20.93 7.76 16.06
CA VAL A 180 -21.08 7.66 17.53
C VAL A 180 -20.88 9.01 18.19
N ILE A 181 -19.89 9.80 17.74
CA ILE A 181 -19.65 11.14 18.27
C ILE A 181 -20.88 12.02 18.01
N ARG A 182 -21.38 12.04 16.78
CA ARG A 182 -22.52 12.88 16.38
C ARG A 182 -23.83 12.47 17.05
N ASP A 183 -24.15 11.18 17.07
CA ASP A 183 -25.47 10.69 17.47
C ASP A 183 -25.56 10.34 18.97
N GLN A 184 -24.43 10.12 19.67
CA GLN A 184 -24.43 9.78 21.10
C GLN A 184 -23.63 10.75 21.96
N LEU A 185 -22.32 10.89 21.71
CA LEU A 185 -21.43 11.62 22.63
C LEU A 185 -21.72 13.11 22.66
N SER A 186 -21.90 13.74 21.49
CA SER A 186 -22.13 15.19 21.41
C SER A 186 -23.47 15.58 22.04
N PRO A 187 -24.60 14.91 21.76
CA PRO A 187 -25.86 15.18 22.47
C PRO A 187 -25.77 14.94 23.97
N TRP A 188 -25.10 13.86 24.40
CA TRP A 188 -24.91 13.56 25.83
C TRP A 188 -24.14 14.67 26.55
N LEU A 189 -23.04 15.14 25.95
CA LEU A 189 -22.22 16.19 26.54
C LEU A 189 -22.91 17.56 26.48
N SER A 190 -23.54 17.92 25.37
CA SER A 190 -24.29 19.17 25.25
C SER A 190 -25.40 19.27 26.29
N ASN A 191 -26.10 18.16 26.57
CA ASN A 191 -27.10 18.12 27.63
C ASN A 191 -26.48 18.26 29.03
N ARG A 192 -25.34 17.59 29.30
CA ARG A 192 -24.62 17.71 30.57
C ARG A 192 -24.10 19.11 30.83
N LEU A 193 -23.62 19.79 29.79
CA LEU A 193 -23.08 21.16 29.85
C LEU A 193 -24.17 22.25 29.65
N ARG A 194 -25.45 21.87 29.52
CA ARG A 194 -26.59 22.78 29.31
C ARG A 194 -26.42 23.73 28.11
N LEU A 195 -25.78 23.25 27.06
CA LEU A 195 -25.54 24.03 25.84
C LEU A 195 -26.82 24.16 25.00
N LYS A 196 -26.97 25.29 24.31
CA LYS A 196 -28.08 25.50 23.36
C LYS A 196 -28.06 24.44 22.26
N LYS A 197 -29.23 24.10 21.73
CA LYS A 197 -29.41 23.07 20.67
C LYS A 197 -28.56 23.33 19.41
N GLU A 198 -28.22 24.58 19.13
CA GLU A 198 -27.36 24.97 18.00
C GLU A 198 -25.89 24.52 18.17
N HIS A 199 -25.44 24.25 19.40
CA HIS A 199 -24.08 23.78 19.72
C HIS A 199 -23.98 22.27 19.91
N LYS A 200 -24.94 21.48 19.38
CA LYS A 200 -25.03 20.02 19.57
C LYS A 200 -23.82 19.22 19.09
N ASN A 201 -22.98 19.80 18.25
CA ASN A 201 -21.80 19.17 17.69
C ASN A 201 -20.49 19.69 18.34
N ILE A 202 -20.57 20.23 19.57
CA ILE A 202 -19.41 20.88 20.22
C ILE A 202 -18.18 19.97 20.32
N LEU A 203 -18.34 18.65 20.37
CA LEU A 203 -17.23 17.70 20.40
C LEU A 203 -16.50 17.52 19.06
N LEU A 204 -17.11 17.90 17.94
CA LEU A 204 -16.44 17.85 16.65
C LEU A 204 -15.33 18.91 16.56
N VAL A 205 -15.50 20.07 17.20
CA VAL A 205 -14.52 21.16 17.17
C VAL A 205 -13.18 20.77 17.82
N PRO A 206 -13.11 20.32 19.09
CA PRO A 206 -11.86 19.90 19.70
C PRO A 206 -11.28 18.65 19.04
N LEU A 207 -12.12 17.76 18.48
CA LEU A 207 -11.61 16.62 17.69
C LEU A 207 -10.90 17.10 16.42
N ILE A 208 -11.50 18.03 15.67
CA ILE A 208 -10.88 18.62 14.48
C ILE A 208 -9.58 19.34 14.86
N VAL A 209 -9.57 20.08 15.97
CA VAL A 209 -8.36 20.75 16.48
C VAL A 209 -7.28 19.74 16.87
N LEU A 210 -7.64 18.67 17.60
CA LEU A 210 -6.69 17.63 18.02
C LEU A 210 -6.11 16.88 16.81
N VAL A 211 -6.94 16.52 15.82
CA VAL A 211 -6.49 15.92 14.57
C VAL A 211 -5.59 16.89 13.81
N GLY A 212 -5.90 18.18 13.78
CA GLY A 212 -5.01 19.21 13.25
C GLY A 212 -3.65 19.21 13.94
N PHE A 213 -3.63 19.08 15.27
CA PHE A 213 -2.41 19.02 16.08
C PHE A 213 -1.54 17.80 15.78
N THR A 214 -2.13 16.65 15.42
CA THR A 214 -1.33 15.48 15.03
C THR A 214 -0.46 15.74 13.80
N ASN A 215 -0.95 16.52 12.83
CA ASN A 215 -0.14 16.91 11.67
C ASN A 215 1.01 17.83 12.09
N LEU A 216 0.76 18.80 12.98
CA LEU A 216 1.80 19.68 13.52
C LEU A 216 2.86 18.90 14.30
N TYR A 217 2.45 17.91 15.09
CA TYR A 217 3.36 17.02 15.80
C TYR A 217 4.24 16.22 14.84
N ILE A 218 3.66 15.61 13.80
CA ILE A 218 4.43 14.85 12.79
C ILE A 218 5.47 15.75 12.12
N ILE A 219 5.08 16.96 11.71
CA ILE A 219 5.99 17.95 11.12
C ILE A 219 7.11 18.28 12.11
N PHE A 220 6.77 18.63 13.35
CA PHE A 220 7.73 19.00 14.38
C PHE A 220 8.74 17.89 14.68
N VAL A 221 8.28 16.65 14.83
CA VAL A 221 9.14 15.48 15.08
C VAL A 221 10.07 15.22 13.90
N HIS A 222 9.55 15.24 12.67
CA HIS A 222 10.38 15.02 11.49
C HIS A 222 11.45 16.10 11.36
N THR A 223 11.07 17.38 11.47
CA THR A 223 12.01 18.49 11.25
C THR A 223 13.07 18.60 12.34
N ASN A 224 12.72 18.37 13.61
CA ASN A 224 13.62 18.67 14.73
C ASN A 224 14.39 17.45 15.26
N TYR A 225 13.89 16.23 15.07
CA TYR A 225 14.51 15.03 15.63
C TYR A 225 15.01 14.05 14.57
N GLN A 226 14.22 13.81 13.52
CA GLN A 226 14.59 12.78 12.54
C GLN A 226 15.55 13.29 11.46
N LEU A 227 15.33 14.50 10.93
CA LEU A 227 16.20 15.07 9.91
C LEU A 227 17.67 15.19 10.36
N PRO A 228 17.99 15.66 11.58
CA PRO A 228 19.38 15.75 12.03
C PRO A 228 20.03 14.37 12.27
N ALA A 229 19.26 13.40 12.76
CA ALA A 229 19.77 12.09 13.16
C ALA A 229 19.91 11.09 11.99
N PHE A 230 19.17 11.30 10.88
CA PHE A 230 19.05 10.32 9.79
C PHE A 230 19.25 10.97 8.40
N GLN A 231 20.15 11.93 8.28
CA GLN A 231 20.37 12.69 7.03
C GLN A 231 20.51 11.78 5.79
N MET A 232 21.28 10.69 5.87
CA MET A 232 21.46 9.77 4.73
C MET A 232 20.26 8.85 4.42
N HIS A 233 19.27 8.74 5.31
CA HIS A 233 18.03 7.99 5.04
C HIS A 233 16.96 8.88 4.38
N TYR A 234 17.09 10.20 4.50
CA TYR A 234 16.17 11.18 3.92
C TYR A 234 16.73 11.90 2.70
N TYR A 235 18.04 12.10 2.64
CA TYR A 235 18.73 12.80 1.57
C TYR A 235 19.97 12.03 1.14
N HIS A 236 20.04 11.74 -0.15
CA HIS A 236 21.23 11.16 -0.76
C HIS A 236 22.22 12.25 -1.16
N PRO A 237 23.54 11.98 -1.14
CA PRO A 237 24.53 12.91 -1.63
C PRO A 237 24.24 13.36 -3.06
N VAL A 238 24.37 14.67 -3.32
CA VAL A 238 24.19 15.26 -4.67
C VAL A 238 25.15 14.66 -5.70
N SER A 239 26.30 14.13 -5.26
CA SER A 239 27.21 13.39 -6.14
C SER A 239 26.54 12.15 -6.74
N ILE A 240 25.74 11.40 -5.97
CA ILE A 240 25.03 10.20 -6.46
C ILE A 240 24.01 10.57 -7.52
N ALA A 241 23.20 11.61 -7.28
CA ALA A 241 22.23 12.10 -8.26
C ALA A 241 22.90 12.52 -9.58
N ARG A 242 24.05 13.19 -9.52
CA ARG A 242 24.82 13.58 -10.72
C ARG A 242 25.41 12.38 -11.46
N ALA A 243 25.91 11.39 -10.74
CA ALA A 243 26.42 10.15 -11.33
C ALA A 243 25.30 9.32 -11.99
N ILE A 244 24.11 9.27 -11.40
CA ILE A 244 22.91 8.64 -12.01
C ILE A 244 22.47 9.40 -13.26
N SER A 245 22.46 10.73 -13.22
CA SER A 245 22.13 11.56 -14.39
C SER A 245 23.15 11.33 -15.53
N TRP A 246 24.41 11.08 -15.18
CA TRP A 246 25.42 10.70 -16.17
C TRP A 246 25.11 9.32 -16.77
N LEU A 247 24.77 8.31 -15.94
CA LEU A 247 24.36 6.98 -16.43
C LEU A 247 23.19 7.08 -17.43
N GLU A 248 22.15 7.86 -17.11
CA GLU A 248 20.98 8.03 -17.97
C GLU A 248 21.35 8.55 -19.37
N GLN A 249 22.38 9.38 -19.47
CA GLN A 249 22.82 9.99 -20.74
C GLN A 249 23.83 9.14 -21.50
N HIS A 250 24.44 8.13 -20.88
CA HIS A 250 25.61 7.42 -21.42
C HIS A 250 25.45 5.88 -21.43
N THR A 251 24.32 5.35 -20.97
CA THR A 251 24.05 3.91 -20.91
C THR A 251 22.74 3.56 -21.59
N ASP A 252 22.63 2.33 -22.10
CA ASP A 252 21.36 1.80 -22.57
C ASP A 252 20.44 1.59 -21.35
N PRO A 253 19.15 2.01 -21.39
CA PRO A 253 18.20 1.74 -20.31
C PRO A 253 18.12 0.26 -19.90
N ASP A 254 18.34 -0.67 -20.84
CA ASP A 254 18.32 -2.11 -20.59
C ASP A 254 19.63 -2.66 -19.98
N ALA A 255 20.69 -1.84 -19.93
CA ALA A 255 21.99 -2.22 -19.39
C ALA A 255 21.94 -2.37 -17.86
N VAL A 256 22.32 -3.55 -17.36
CA VAL A 256 22.18 -3.84 -15.92
C VAL A 256 23.31 -3.24 -15.11
N LEU A 257 22.93 -2.37 -14.17
CA LEU A 257 23.80 -1.77 -13.17
C LEU A 257 23.91 -2.66 -11.92
N LEU A 258 25.16 -2.93 -11.51
CA LEU A 258 25.53 -3.52 -10.23
C LEU A 258 25.89 -2.43 -9.22
N SER A 259 25.19 -2.39 -8.10
CA SER A 259 25.49 -1.50 -6.97
C SER A 259 24.89 -2.06 -5.67
N THR A 260 25.08 -1.38 -4.54
CA THR A 260 24.28 -1.65 -3.34
C THR A 260 22.79 -1.33 -3.57
N PRO A 261 21.87 -1.91 -2.78
CA PRO A 261 20.44 -1.65 -2.89
C PRO A 261 20.06 -0.16 -2.79
N ASP A 262 20.74 0.61 -1.93
CA ASP A 262 20.46 2.04 -1.75
C ASP A 262 20.75 2.85 -3.02
N THR A 263 21.92 2.63 -3.63
CA THR A 263 22.28 3.25 -4.92
C THR A 263 21.36 2.75 -6.04
N ALA A 264 21.11 1.45 -6.11
CA ALA A 264 20.34 0.83 -7.19
C ALA A 264 18.89 1.33 -7.19
N LEU A 265 18.29 1.49 -6.02
CA LEU A 265 16.94 2.01 -5.90
C LEU A 265 16.83 3.42 -6.48
N LEU A 266 17.83 4.27 -6.25
CA LEU A 266 17.88 5.61 -6.86
C LEU A 266 18.12 5.55 -8.36
N ALA A 267 19.06 4.71 -8.81
CA ALA A 267 19.36 4.56 -10.23
C ALA A 267 18.13 4.10 -11.03
N ALA A 268 17.36 3.16 -10.48
CA ALA A 268 16.12 2.70 -11.09
C ALA A 268 15.02 3.78 -11.06
N VAL A 269 14.80 4.44 -9.92
CA VAL A 269 13.68 5.39 -9.77
C VAL A 269 13.94 6.75 -10.43
N GLN A 270 15.17 7.26 -10.36
CA GLN A 270 15.54 8.58 -10.90
C GLN A 270 16.15 8.49 -12.29
N GLY A 271 17.02 7.50 -12.53
CA GLY A 271 17.73 7.36 -13.81
C GLY A 271 17.02 6.46 -14.81
N GLY A 272 16.09 5.60 -14.38
CA GLY A 272 15.42 4.63 -15.25
C GLY A 272 16.23 3.36 -15.53
N GLN A 273 17.31 3.13 -14.77
CA GLN A 273 18.28 2.06 -15.10
C GLN A 273 17.76 0.70 -14.69
N MET A 274 18.04 -0.31 -15.52
CA MET A 274 17.95 -1.70 -15.10
C MET A 274 19.00 -1.99 -14.03
N VAL A 275 18.59 -2.61 -12.93
CA VAL A 275 19.46 -2.83 -11.76
C VAL A 275 19.46 -4.29 -11.33
N PHE A 276 20.62 -4.74 -10.85
CA PHE A 276 20.77 -6.11 -10.39
C PHE A 276 19.92 -6.41 -9.14
N VAL A 277 19.86 -5.47 -8.19
CA VAL A 277 19.07 -5.60 -6.96
C VAL A 277 18.68 -4.23 -6.44
N ALA A 278 17.40 -4.04 -6.10
CA ALA A 278 16.91 -2.80 -5.49
C ALA A 278 15.92 -3.11 -4.36
N HIS A 279 14.61 -3.06 -4.61
CA HIS A 279 13.63 -3.25 -3.56
C HIS A 279 13.44 -4.74 -3.20
N PRO A 280 13.35 -5.11 -1.90
CA PRO A 280 13.21 -6.50 -1.45
C PRO A 280 12.03 -7.26 -2.07
N ASP A 281 10.88 -6.59 -2.20
CA ASP A 281 9.68 -7.21 -2.74
C ASP A 281 9.70 -7.28 -4.27
N GLU A 282 10.48 -6.44 -4.94
CA GLU A 282 10.47 -6.31 -6.41
C GLU A 282 11.63 -7.01 -7.10
N THR A 283 12.68 -7.34 -6.36
CA THR A 283 13.82 -8.11 -6.89
C THR A 283 13.64 -9.60 -6.58
N VAL A 284 13.41 -10.42 -7.60
CA VAL A 284 13.35 -11.88 -7.44
C VAL A 284 14.68 -12.42 -6.89
N HIS A 285 14.59 -13.27 -5.86
CA HIS A 285 15.75 -13.79 -5.11
C HIS A 285 16.58 -12.70 -4.43
N TYR A 286 15.92 -11.65 -3.91
CA TYR A 286 16.54 -10.50 -3.25
C TYR A 286 17.69 -10.86 -2.31
N SER A 287 17.46 -11.74 -1.33
CA SER A 287 18.48 -12.10 -0.34
C SER A 287 19.74 -12.72 -0.96
N LYS A 288 19.58 -13.55 -2.00
CA LYS A 288 20.72 -14.13 -2.74
C LYS A 288 21.49 -13.04 -3.47
N ARG A 289 20.80 -12.15 -4.18
CA ARG A 289 21.43 -11.06 -4.94
C ARG A 289 22.14 -10.05 -4.04
N VAL A 290 21.56 -9.70 -2.89
CA VAL A 290 22.24 -8.88 -1.88
C VAL A 290 23.51 -9.55 -1.36
N SER A 291 23.48 -10.87 -1.11
CA SER A 291 24.69 -11.61 -0.75
C SER A 291 25.74 -11.52 -1.85
N GLN A 292 25.37 -11.74 -3.11
CA GLN A 292 26.32 -11.63 -4.23
C GLN A 292 26.91 -10.23 -4.36
N VAL A 293 26.12 -9.16 -4.20
CA VAL A 293 26.63 -7.78 -4.18
C VAL A 293 27.66 -7.60 -3.07
N LYS A 294 27.34 -8.07 -1.87
CA LYS A 294 28.24 -7.99 -0.72
C LYS A 294 29.54 -8.75 -0.96
N ASP A 295 29.44 -9.98 -1.43
CA ASP A 295 30.58 -10.85 -1.66
C ASP A 295 31.46 -10.28 -2.79
N PHE A 296 30.86 -9.67 -3.82
CA PHE A 296 31.58 -8.98 -4.90
C PHE A 296 32.37 -7.77 -4.39
N PHE A 297 31.73 -6.83 -3.67
CA PHE A 297 32.44 -5.65 -3.16
C PHE A 297 33.47 -5.98 -2.06
N ASN A 298 33.37 -7.16 -1.44
CA ASN A 298 34.40 -7.69 -0.52
C ASN A 298 35.47 -8.54 -1.23
N ASN A 299 35.52 -8.53 -2.56
CA ASN A 299 36.48 -9.28 -3.38
C ASN A 299 36.44 -10.81 -3.16
N GLN A 300 35.29 -11.37 -2.76
CA GLN A 300 35.12 -12.80 -2.48
C GLN A 300 34.63 -13.60 -3.68
N ILE A 301 33.92 -12.93 -4.60
CA ILE A 301 33.46 -13.52 -5.87
C ILE A 301 33.79 -12.58 -7.03
N SER A 302 33.90 -13.16 -8.22
CA SER A 302 34.06 -12.46 -9.49
C SER A 302 32.70 -12.18 -10.16
N LEU A 303 32.68 -11.27 -11.14
CA LEU A 303 31.48 -10.97 -11.94
C LEU A 303 30.92 -12.21 -12.67
N SER A 304 31.78 -13.15 -13.07
CA SER A 304 31.38 -14.40 -13.72
C SER A 304 30.67 -15.39 -12.79
N GLU A 305 30.75 -15.21 -11.48
CA GLU A 305 30.07 -16.02 -10.47
C GLU A 305 28.72 -15.40 -10.04
N MET A 306 28.37 -14.23 -10.60
CA MET A 306 27.10 -13.55 -10.34
C MET A 306 25.98 -14.09 -11.23
N GLU A 307 24.76 -14.14 -10.69
CA GLU A 307 23.60 -14.72 -11.36
C GLU A 307 22.38 -13.80 -11.22
N PRO A 308 21.79 -13.29 -12.33
CA PRO A 308 22.21 -13.50 -13.72
C PRO A 308 23.51 -12.77 -14.10
N ALA A 309 24.23 -13.32 -15.08
CA ALA A 309 25.53 -12.81 -15.53
C ALA A 309 25.45 -11.63 -16.53
N ASN A 310 24.29 -11.00 -16.71
CA ASN A 310 24.05 -9.94 -17.71
C ASN A 310 24.39 -8.53 -17.18
N LEU A 311 25.49 -8.41 -16.43
CA LEU A 311 25.93 -7.15 -15.84
C LEU A 311 26.76 -6.35 -16.83
N GLU A 312 26.51 -5.05 -16.93
CA GLU A 312 27.22 -4.15 -17.84
C GLU A 312 27.96 -3.03 -17.11
N TRP A 313 27.42 -2.58 -15.98
CA TRP A 313 27.94 -1.44 -15.24
C TRP A 313 28.15 -1.79 -13.77
N VAL A 314 29.19 -1.23 -13.15
CA VAL A 314 29.43 -1.29 -11.71
C VAL A 314 29.52 0.12 -11.17
N PHE A 315 28.66 0.46 -10.21
CA PHE A 315 28.72 1.71 -9.47
C PHE A 315 29.54 1.52 -8.20
N TYR A 316 30.40 2.46 -7.87
CA TYR A 316 31.15 2.49 -6.61
C TYR A 316 31.13 3.89 -6.00
N GLY A 317 30.23 4.11 -5.04
CA GLY A 317 30.07 5.37 -4.31
C GLY A 317 30.05 5.18 -2.80
N PRO A 318 29.51 6.16 -2.04
CA PRO A 318 29.55 6.15 -0.56
C PRO A 318 28.95 4.90 0.08
N TYR A 319 27.88 4.33 -0.49
CA TYR A 319 27.24 3.12 0.03
C TYR A 319 28.08 1.86 -0.25
N GLU A 320 28.67 1.76 -1.43
CA GLU A 320 29.57 0.66 -1.79
C GLU A 320 30.89 0.73 -1.01
N GLN A 321 31.44 1.93 -0.80
CA GLN A 321 32.63 2.16 0.02
C GLN A 321 32.41 1.77 1.48
N ALA A 322 31.22 2.03 2.03
CA ALA A 322 30.87 1.58 3.38
C ALA A 322 30.76 0.06 3.47
N LEU A 323 30.36 -0.62 2.38
CA LEU A 323 30.23 -2.08 2.32
C LEU A 323 31.56 -2.80 2.07
N GLY A 324 32.42 -2.23 1.23
CA GLY A 324 33.71 -2.77 0.80
C GLY A 324 34.72 -1.64 0.57
N PRO A 325 35.34 -1.10 1.63
CA PRO A 325 36.30 0.00 1.50
C PRO A 325 37.59 -0.41 0.77
N ASP A 326 37.93 -1.70 0.82
CA ASP A 326 39.10 -2.30 0.18
C ASP A 326 38.76 -2.95 -1.18
N PHE A 327 37.68 -2.52 -1.83
CA PHE A 327 37.27 -3.06 -3.13
C PHE A 327 38.37 -2.88 -4.18
N GLN A 328 38.72 -3.98 -4.86
CA GLN A 328 39.72 -4.00 -5.93
C GLN A 328 38.99 -4.28 -7.25
N PRO A 329 38.82 -3.26 -8.13
CA PRO A 329 38.11 -3.46 -9.39
C PRO A 329 38.83 -4.51 -10.24
N PRO A 330 38.15 -5.61 -10.65
CA PRO A 330 38.81 -6.63 -11.45
C PRO A 330 39.24 -6.11 -12.83
N PRO A 331 40.21 -6.76 -13.50
CA PRO A 331 40.83 -6.23 -14.73
C PRO A 331 39.87 -5.99 -15.91
N ASN A 332 38.71 -6.63 -15.90
CA ASN A 332 37.67 -6.43 -16.91
C ASN A 332 36.81 -5.18 -16.67
N LEU A 333 36.94 -4.50 -15.53
CA LEU A 333 36.29 -3.22 -15.27
C LEU A 333 37.08 -2.06 -15.87
N ARG A 334 36.46 -1.32 -16.81
CA ARG A 334 37.02 -0.11 -17.40
C ARG A 334 36.41 1.11 -16.75
N LEU A 335 37.26 2.01 -16.28
CA LEU A 335 36.83 3.30 -15.75
C LEU A 335 36.06 4.09 -16.81
N ALA A 336 34.83 4.49 -16.50
CA ALA A 336 33.98 5.26 -17.40
C ALA A 336 33.60 6.63 -16.82
N TYR A 337 33.46 6.72 -15.49
CA TYR A 337 33.18 7.97 -14.78
C TYR A 337 33.94 7.99 -13.46
N GLN A 338 34.52 9.16 -13.12
CA GLN A 338 35.13 9.39 -11.82
C GLN A 338 34.98 10.87 -11.42
N GLN A 339 34.11 11.15 -10.44
CA GLN A 339 33.91 12.50 -9.93
C GLN A 339 33.29 12.46 -8.54
N ASP A 340 33.69 13.40 -7.67
CA ASP A 340 33.12 13.60 -6.32
C ASP A 340 33.04 12.34 -5.47
N GLY A 341 34.09 11.52 -5.51
CA GLY A 341 34.19 10.28 -4.74
C GLY A 341 33.33 9.13 -5.27
N ILE A 342 32.75 9.25 -6.46
CA ILE A 342 32.02 8.19 -7.16
C ILE A 342 32.82 7.73 -8.36
N THR A 343 32.86 6.41 -8.53
CA THR A 343 33.48 5.77 -9.68
C THR A 343 32.48 4.84 -10.34
N ILE A 344 32.36 4.88 -11.67
CA ILE A 344 31.54 3.95 -12.44
C ILE A 344 32.44 3.24 -13.44
N TYR A 345 32.26 1.92 -13.50
CA TYR A 345 32.99 1.06 -14.40
C TYR A 345 32.06 0.42 -15.42
N ALA A 346 32.52 0.32 -16.67
CA ALA A 346 31.93 -0.53 -17.69
C ALA A 346 32.59 -1.91 -17.66
N ILE A 347 31.81 -2.97 -17.80
CA ILE A 347 32.31 -4.36 -17.86
C ILE A 347 32.75 -4.66 -19.30
N SER A 348 34.04 -4.97 -19.48
CA SER A 348 34.62 -5.32 -20.78
C SER A 348 34.06 -6.64 -21.29
N GLY A 349 33.54 -6.64 -22.52
CA GLY A 349 32.94 -7.83 -23.12
C GLY A 349 31.53 -8.14 -22.65
N ALA A 350 30.85 -7.15 -22.03
CA ALA A 350 29.39 -7.12 -22.00
C ALA A 350 28.83 -7.23 -23.45
N PRO A 351 27.67 -7.87 -23.63
CA PRO A 351 27.07 -8.14 -24.95
C PRO A 351 26.98 -6.94 -25.89
#